data_AF-A0A3D5VF45-F1
#
_entry.id   AF-A0A3D5VF45-F1
#
_cell.length_a   1.000
_cell.length_b   1.000
_cell.length_c   1.000
_cell.angle_alpha   90.00
_cell.angle_beta   90.00
_cell.angle_gamma   90.00
#
_symmetry.space_group_name_H-M   'P 1'
#
loop_
_entity.id
_entity.type
_entity.pdbx_description
1 polymer ?
#
loop_
_entity_poly.entity_id
_entity_poly.type
_entity_poly.pdbx_seq_one_letter_code
_entity_poly.pdbx_strand_id
1 'polypeptide(L)'
;AKVRQEKRPEPKAKIPVMISPAGHTMAELEQLFNLPATQLIKALMSLGVMASINQQLDTDTVEILAAQVGIETEVEKTSEELKQ
;
A
#
# COMPACT_ATOMS: atom_id res chain seq x y z
N ALA A 1 8.44 0.41 -37.48
CA ALA A 1 9.07 -0.33 -36.37
C ALA A 1 8.02 -0.62 -35.32
N LYS A 2 7.64 -1.89 -35.13
CA LYS A 2 6.69 -2.30 -34.08
C LYS A 2 7.53 -2.62 -32.85
N VAL A 3 7.51 -1.73 -31.86
CA VAL A 3 8.27 -1.91 -30.62
C VAL A 3 7.63 -3.08 -29.86
N ARG A 4 8.51 -4.01 -29.53
CA ARG A 4 8.26 -5.35 -29.02
C ARG A 4 7.78 -5.25 -27.57
N GLN A 5 6.74 -6.02 -27.29
CA GLN A 5 6.15 -6.24 -25.98
C GLN A 5 7.20 -6.65 -24.95
N GLU A 6 7.21 -5.99 -23.79
CA GLU A 6 7.76 -6.55 -22.55
C GLU A 6 6.58 -6.83 -21.62
N LYS A 7 5.92 -7.97 -21.86
CA LYS A 7 4.87 -8.49 -20.99
C LYS A 7 5.52 -9.29 -19.86
N ARG A 8 5.36 -8.77 -18.64
CA ARG A 8 5.06 -9.45 -17.36
C ARG A 8 5.73 -10.81 -17.05
N PRO A 9 6.29 -10.94 -15.85
CA PRO A 9 6.02 -12.09 -15.02
C PRO A 9 4.71 -11.88 -14.23
N GLU A 10 3.70 -12.72 -14.48
CA GLU A 10 2.55 -12.97 -13.57
C GLU A 10 2.68 -14.41 -13.05
N PRO A 11 2.02 -14.83 -11.96
CA PRO A 11 1.56 -14.07 -10.79
C PRO A 11 1.95 -14.81 -9.49
N LYS A 12 2.47 -14.12 -8.47
CA LYS A 12 2.08 -14.56 -7.12
C LYS A 12 0.72 -13.92 -6.94
N ALA A 13 -0.31 -14.71 -6.66
CA ALA A 13 -1.61 -14.20 -6.23
C ALA A 13 -1.39 -13.42 -4.92
N LYS A 14 -0.83 -12.22 -5.01
CA LYS A 14 -0.85 -11.23 -3.96
C LYS A 14 -2.26 -10.69 -4.07
N ILE A 15 -3.15 -11.29 -3.30
CA ILE A 15 -4.47 -10.71 -3.07
C ILE A 15 -4.19 -9.24 -2.75
N PRO A 16 -4.68 -8.29 -3.57
CA PRO A 16 -4.39 -6.89 -3.32
C PRO A 16 -4.89 -6.57 -1.92
N VAL A 17 -4.02 -5.94 -1.14
CA VAL A 17 -4.36 -5.56 0.22
C VAL A 17 -5.39 -4.45 0.10
N MET A 18 -6.62 -4.74 0.52
CA MET A 18 -7.69 -3.77 0.60
C MET A 18 -7.36 -2.78 1.71
N ILE A 19 -7.29 -1.50 1.34
CA ILE A 19 -7.03 -0.40 2.27
C ILE A 19 -8.23 0.55 2.32
N SER A 20 -8.57 0.99 3.52
CA SER A 20 -9.65 1.94 3.76
C SER A 20 -9.26 3.32 3.23
N PRO A 21 -10.20 4.08 2.64
CA PRO A 21 -9.96 5.45 2.20
C PRO A 21 -9.67 6.41 3.37
N ALA A 22 -10.02 6.01 4.61
CA ALA A 22 -9.66 6.71 5.83
C ALA A 22 -8.18 6.58 6.23
N GLY A 23 -7.40 5.76 5.51
CA GLY A 23 -6.04 5.40 5.87
C GLY A 23 -5.98 4.33 6.97
N HIS A 24 -4.75 3.98 7.35
CA HIS A 24 -4.46 2.95 8.34
C HIS A 24 -3.29 3.33 9.24
N THR A 25 -3.34 2.86 10.48
CA THR A 25 -2.21 2.93 11.40
C THR A 25 -1.17 1.86 11.10
N MET A 26 0.06 2.05 11.58
CA MET A 26 1.12 1.09 11.35
C MET A 26 0.80 -0.31 11.90
N ALA A 27 0.06 -0.40 13.01
CA ALA A 27 -0.42 -1.67 13.57
C ALA A 27 -1.37 -2.41 12.62
N GLU A 28 -2.27 -1.70 11.94
CA GLU A 28 -3.17 -2.30 10.94
C GLU A 28 -2.39 -2.71 9.69
N LEU A 29 -1.50 -1.85 9.22
CA LEU A 29 -0.62 -2.15 8.09
C LEU A 29 0.29 -3.35 8.37
N GLU A 30 0.74 -3.55 9.62
CA GLU A 30 1.48 -4.73 10.02
C GLU A 30 0.70 -6.02 9.77
N GLN A 31 -0.59 -6.02 10.14
CA GLN A 31 -1.47 -7.17 9.95
C GLN A 31 -1.84 -7.37 8.48
N LEU A 32 -2.10 -6.28 7.75
CA LEU A 32 -2.47 -6.29 6.33
C LEU A 32 -1.32 -6.75 5.44
N PHE A 33 -0.12 -6.21 5.64
CA PHE A 33 1.07 -6.56 4.87
C PHE A 33 1.79 -7.79 5.41
N ASN A 34 1.43 -8.25 6.61
CA ASN A 34 2.12 -9.31 7.34
C ASN A 34 3.64 -9.04 7.45
N LEU A 35 3.97 -7.78 7.71
CA LEU A 35 5.31 -7.22 7.84
C LEU A 35 5.40 -6.41 9.13
N PRO A 36 6.53 -6.41 9.86
CA PRO A 36 6.66 -5.60 11.06
C PRO A 36 6.72 -4.10 10.75
N ALA A 37 6.18 -3.27 11.63
CA ALA A 37 6.08 -1.81 11.53
C ALA A 37 7.46 -1.20 11.39
N THR A 38 8.47 -1.81 12.03
CA THR A 38 9.86 -1.38 11.88
C THR A 38 10.34 -1.47 10.41
N GLN A 39 9.94 -2.49 9.66
CA GLN A 39 10.27 -2.60 8.23
C GLN A 39 9.51 -1.56 7.40
N LEU A 40 8.23 -1.35 7.72
CA LEU A 40 7.40 -0.35 7.06
C LEU A 40 7.95 1.08 7.32
N ILE A 41 8.33 1.42 8.56
CA ILE A 41 8.95 2.70 8.93
C ILE A 41 10.27 2.90 8.18
N LYS A 42 11.10 1.87 8.07
CA LYS A 42 12.35 1.93 7.29
C LYS A 42 12.06 2.21 5.80
N ALA A 43 11.02 1.61 5.24
CA ALA A 43 10.61 1.88 3.86
C ALA A 43 10.16 3.35 3.70
N LEU A 44 9.38 3.89 4.63
CA LEU A 44 8.98 5.31 4.63
C LEU A 44 10.18 6.25 4.77
N MET A 45 11.12 5.95 5.66
CA MET A 45 12.35 6.73 5.80
C MET A 45 13.18 6.75 4.51
N SER A 46 13.21 5.63 3.78
CA SER A 46 13.87 5.54 2.46
C SER A 46 13.17 6.42 1.41
N LEU A 47 11.86 6.59 1.53
CA LEU A 47 11.05 7.49 0.71
C LEU A 47 11.14 8.97 1.14
N GLY A 48 11.83 9.27 2.25
CA GLY A 48 11.90 10.60 2.83
C GLY A 48 10.66 11.00 3.65
N VAL A 49 9.74 10.06 3.90
CA VAL A 49 8.55 10.27 4.72
C VAL A 49 8.87 9.85 6.15
N MET A 50 8.84 10.79 7.09
CA MET A 50 8.96 10.45 8.51
C MET A 50 7.60 10.05 9.06
N ALA A 51 7.51 8.81 9.51
CA ALA A 51 6.33 8.27 10.18
C ALA A 51 6.68 7.68 11.53
N SER A 52 5.75 7.76 12.47
CA SER A 52 5.88 7.17 13.81
C SER A 52 5.09 5.85 13.91
N ILE A 53 5.44 5.00 14.87
CA ILE A 53 4.82 3.67 15.07
C ILE A 53 3.29 3.77 15.23
N ASN A 54 2.81 4.79 15.94
CA ASN A 54 1.38 5.00 16.18
C ASN A 54 0.77 6.04 15.22
N GLN A 55 1.44 6.36 14.12
CA GLN A 55 0.93 7.32 13.16
C GLN A 55 -0.09 6.63 12.24
N GLN A 56 -1.20 7.31 11.99
CA GLN A 56 -2.12 6.98 10.92
C GLN A 56 -1.57 7.52 9.60
N LEU A 57 -1.50 6.66 8.60
CA LEU A 57 -1.05 6.98 7.26
C LEU A 57 -2.24 7.05 6.33
N ASP A 58 -2.30 8.12 5.55
CA ASP A 58 -3.28 8.27 4.48
C ASP A 58 -3.06 7.21 3.41
N THR A 59 -4.14 6.87 2.72
CA THR A 59 -4.19 5.90 1.63
C THR A 59 -3.08 6.10 0.61
N ASP A 60 -2.82 7.34 0.18
CA ASP A 60 -1.73 7.68 -0.74
C ASP A 60 -0.36 7.24 -0.22
N THR A 61 -0.09 7.46 1.07
CA THR A 61 1.18 7.06 1.70
C THR A 61 1.29 5.55 1.79
N VAL A 62 0.19 4.88 2.10
CA VAL A 62 0.11 3.42 2.17
C VAL A 62 0.34 2.78 0.80
N GLU A 63 -0.20 3.35 -0.28
CA GLU A 63 0.02 2.87 -1.64
C GLU A 63 1.49 3.00 -2.05
N ILE A 64 2.13 4.15 -1.75
CA ILE A 64 3.55 4.36 -2.06
C ILE A 64 4.42 3.38 -1.26
N LEU A 65 4.11 3.20 0.03
CA LEU A 65 4.77 2.21 0.89
C LEU A 65 4.62 0.80 0.33
N ALA A 66 3.41 0.41 -0.06
CA ALA A 66 3.11 -0.90 -0.62
C ALA A 66 3.91 -1.13 -1.90
N ALA A 67 3.95 -0.15 -2.81
CA ALA A 67 4.79 -0.20 -4.00
C ALA A 67 6.27 -0.39 -3.66
N GLN A 68 6.76 0.27 -2.61
CA GLN A 68 8.15 0.16 -2.15
C GLN A 68 8.49 -1.24 -1.60
N VAL A 69 7.54 -1.91 -0.93
CA VAL A 69 7.70 -3.29 -0.46
C VAL A 69 7.26 -4.34 -1.51
N GLY A 70 6.80 -3.88 -2.67
CA GLY A 70 6.31 -4.72 -3.77
C GLY A 70 4.98 -5.42 -3.47
N ILE A 71 4.12 -4.83 -2.66
CA ILE A 71 2.76 -5.28 -2.38
C ILE A 71 1.79 -4.42 -3.20
N GLU A 72 0.77 -5.06 -3.79
CA GLU A 72 -0.32 -4.35 -4.46
C GLU A 72 -1.40 -4.01 -3.42
N THR A 73 -1.80 -2.75 -3.37
CA THR A 73 -2.90 -2.24 -2.54
C THR A 73 -4.02 -1.72 -3.41
N GLU A 74 -5.26 -1.89 -2.97
CA GLU A 74 -6.42 -1.33 -3.64
C GLU A 74 -7.31 -0.63 -2.61
N VAL A 75 -7.70 0.61 -2.91
CA VAL A 75 -8.59 1.38 -2.03
C VAL A 75 -9.98 0.78 -2.09
N GLU A 76 -10.50 0.34 -0.94
CA GLU A 76 -11.89 -0.05 -0.83
C GLU A 76 -12.76 1.17 -1.14
N LYS A 77 -13.43 1.12 -2.29
CA LYS A 77 -14.51 2.06 -2.59
C LYS A 77 -15.69 1.70 -1.71
N THR A 78 -15.66 2.14 -0.46
CA THR A 78 -16.84 2.10 0.38
C THR A 78 -17.93 2.85 -0.37
N SER A 79 -19.10 2.23 -0.52
CA SER A 79 -20.26 2.65 -1.31
C SER A 79 -20.87 4.00 -0.91
N GLU A 80 -20.16 4.85 -0.17
CA GLU A 80 -20.61 6.14 0.36
C GLU A 80 -20.41 7.32 -0.61
N GLU A 81 -19.87 7.12 -1.80
CA GLU A 81 -19.92 8.13 -2.89
C GLU A 81 -21.17 8.01 -3.78
N LEU A 82 -22.09 7.07 -3.53
CA LEU A 82 -23.34 6.94 -4.29
C LEU A 82 -24.55 7.59 -3.59
N LYS A 83 -24.32 8.68 -2.84
CA LYS A 83 -25.39 9.52 -2.26
C LYS A 83 -25.04 11.00 -2.32
N GLN A 84 -24.83 11.54 -3.52
CA GLN A 84 -25.19 12.94 -3.77
C GLN A 84 -26.58 13.01 -4.41
#